data_AF-A0A3P7DM35-F1
#
_entry.id   AF-A0A3P7DM35-F1
#
_cell.length_a   1.000
_cell.length_b   1.000
_cell.length_c   1.000
_cell.angle_alpha   90.00
_cell.angle_beta   90.00
_cell.angle_gamma   90.00
#
_symmetry.space_group_name_H-M   'P 1'
#
loop_
_entity.id
_entity.type
_entity.pdbx_description
1 polymer ?
#
loop_
_entity_poly.entity_id
_entity_poly.type
_entity_poly.pdbx_seq_one_letter_code
_entity_poly.pdbx_strand_id
1 'polypeptide(L)'
;MQETSVNMIRQRVMELFRLSPVIVFLFGFVPPMFGAFAAITTALIFHREQISNYNWQCGRARLPSLSRIINLPVERLLWQFLVLIHTPARIVELFTGFYRYGRLMNVNYRHKRFYEFARYIYFYAGSTELFFMIGLSLLGERENIPYEVFAICEYIGVFLNIAYHGCAFYDIRYKVIVSVRLVEAAQFSENYPRRII
;
A
#
# COMPACT_ATOMS: atom_id res chain seq x y z
N MET A 1 -50.31 35.53 -3.18
CA MET A 1 -48.91 35.09 -3.41
C MET A 1 -48.71 33.89 -2.51
N GLN A 2 -48.68 32.67 -3.06
CA GLN A 2 -48.47 31.44 -2.29
C GLN A 2 -46.99 31.42 -1.90
N GLU A 3 -46.66 31.56 -0.61
CA GLU A 3 -45.28 31.39 -0.12
C GLU A 3 -44.88 29.93 -0.44
N THR A 4 -44.10 29.74 -1.51
CA THR A 4 -43.41 28.48 -1.76
C THR A 4 -42.41 28.29 -0.64
N SER A 5 -42.74 27.44 0.33
CA SER A 5 -41.78 26.97 1.32
C SER A 5 -40.64 26.27 0.58
N VAL A 6 -39.50 26.94 0.47
CA VAL A 6 -38.27 26.33 -0.04
C VAL A 6 -37.81 25.36 1.04
N ASN A 7 -38.16 24.08 0.90
CA ASN A 7 -37.61 23.02 1.71
C ASN A 7 -36.10 22.92 1.42
N MET A 8 -35.27 23.61 2.22
CA MET A 8 -33.83 23.41 2.20
C MET A 8 -33.52 22.01 2.76
N ILE A 9 -33.15 21.08 1.88
CA ILE A 9 -32.61 19.79 2.29
C ILE A 9 -31.20 20.06 2.83
N ARG A 10 -31.04 20.06 4.16
CA ARG A 10 -29.72 20.17 4.78
C ARG A 10 -29.12 18.77 4.90
N GLN A 11 -27.95 18.55 4.33
CA GLN A 11 -27.26 17.27 4.50
C GLN A 11 -26.49 17.24 5.83
N ARG A 12 -26.72 16.21 6.64
CA ARG A 12 -25.87 15.88 7.79
C ARG A 12 -24.71 15.03 7.29
N VAL A 13 -23.48 15.49 7.52
CA VAL A 13 -22.26 14.75 7.15
C VAL A 13 -21.59 14.27 8.43
N MET A 14 -21.49 12.95 8.61
CA MET A 14 -20.77 12.33 9.72
C MET A 14 -19.48 11.69 9.19
N GLU A 15 -18.34 11.96 9.82
CA GLU A 15 -17.08 11.33 9.46
C GLU A 15 -16.97 9.97 10.16
N LEU A 16 -16.94 8.89 9.36
CA LEU A 16 -16.85 7.51 9.86
C LEU A 16 -15.42 7.14 10.24
N PHE A 17 -14.47 7.50 9.39
CA PHE A 17 -13.05 7.36 9.70
C PHE A 17 -12.23 8.41 8.96
N ARG A 18 -11.12 8.83 9.58
CA ARG A 18 -10.15 9.78 9.06
C ARG A 18 -8.74 9.22 9.22
N LEU A 19 -8.10 8.88 8.12
CA LEU A 19 -6.74 8.37 8.08
C LEU A 19 -5.81 9.43 7.51
N SER A 20 -4.69 9.65 8.20
CA SER A 20 -3.60 10.44 7.65
C SER A 20 -2.89 9.65 6.55
N PRO A 21 -2.30 10.32 5.54
CA PRO A 21 -1.49 9.63 4.53
C PRO A 21 -0.32 8.88 5.15
N VAL A 22 0.19 9.36 6.28
CA VAL A 22 1.26 8.70 7.03
C VAL A 22 0.83 7.33 7.50
N ILE A 23 -0.38 7.20 8.05
CA ILE A 23 -0.90 5.91 8.51
C ILE A 23 -1.09 4.96 7.32
N VAL A 24 -1.67 5.45 6.22
CA VAL A 24 -1.84 4.64 4.99
C VAL A 24 -0.49 4.15 4.48
N PHE A 25 0.52 5.03 4.45
CA PHE A 25 1.87 4.70 4.04
C PHE A 25 2.54 3.67 4.96
N LEU A 26 2.42 3.84 6.28
CA LEU A 26 2.98 2.89 7.24
C LEU A 26 2.35 1.50 7.06
N PHE A 27 1.03 1.41 6.87
CA PHE A 27 0.37 0.15 6.56
C PHE A 27 0.75 -0.42 5.19
N GLY A 28 1.07 0.43 4.22
CA GLY A 28 1.52 0.04 2.88
C GLY A 28 3.03 -0.22 2.76
N PHE A 29 3.79 -0.24 3.86
CA PHE A 29 5.25 -0.39 3.80
C PHE A 29 5.84 -1.23 4.94
N VAL A 30 5.41 -0.98 6.18
CA VAL A 30 5.95 -1.65 7.37
C VAL A 30 5.58 -3.14 7.43
N PRO A 31 4.35 -3.58 7.10
CA PRO A 31 3.98 -4.99 7.25
C PRO A 31 4.84 -5.96 6.44
N PRO A 32 5.16 -5.75 5.15
CA PRO A 32 6.02 -6.66 4.41
C PRO A 32 7.44 -6.71 4.96
N MET A 33 8.00 -5.57 5.38
CA MET A 33 9.33 -5.53 5.99
C MET A 33 9.37 -6.31 7.30
N PHE A 34 8.39 -6.08 8.17
CA PHE A 34 8.27 -6.79 9.42
C PHE A 34 8.01 -8.29 9.19
N GLY A 35 7.22 -8.62 8.16
CA GLY A 35 6.92 -10.01 7.80
C GLY A 35 8.13 -10.75 7.26
N ALA A 36 8.94 -10.12 6.40
CA ALA A 36 10.21 -10.67 5.96
C ALA A 36 11.15 -10.90 7.14
N PHE A 37 11.30 -9.90 8.03
CA PHE A 37 12.16 -10.02 9.21
C PHE A 37 11.68 -11.14 10.14
N ALA A 38 10.39 -11.17 10.48
CA ALA A 38 9.81 -12.20 11.34
C ALA A 38 9.97 -13.60 10.74
N ALA A 39 9.68 -13.76 9.43
CA ALA A 39 9.85 -15.04 8.74
C ALA A 39 11.31 -15.50 8.75
N ILE A 40 12.27 -14.60 8.46
CA ILE A 40 13.71 -14.90 8.51
C ILE A 40 14.14 -15.31 9.92
N THR A 41 13.73 -14.56 10.95
CA THR A 41 14.09 -14.86 12.34
C THR A 41 13.51 -16.20 12.79
N THR A 42 12.23 -16.47 12.52
CA THR A 42 11.59 -17.75 12.84
C THR A 42 12.30 -18.91 12.13
N ALA A 43 12.62 -18.75 10.85
CA ALA A 43 13.30 -19.79 10.08
C ALA A 43 14.72 -20.07 10.58
N LEU A 44 15.47 -19.04 10.97
CA LEU A 44 16.82 -19.20 11.52
C LEU A 44 16.83 -19.89 12.89
N ILE A 45 15.77 -19.72 13.69
CA ILE A 45 15.64 -20.34 15.02
C ILE A 45 15.18 -21.79 14.91
N PHE A 46 14.12 -22.06 14.12
CA PHE A 46 13.45 -23.37 14.12
C PHE A 46 13.80 -24.25 12.92
N HIS A 47 14.18 -23.67 11.78
CA HIS A 47 14.31 -24.38 10.50
C HIS A 47 15.66 -24.17 9.80
N ARG A 48 16.72 -23.84 10.56
CA ARG A 48 18.03 -23.45 10.02
C ARG A 48 18.61 -24.42 9.00
N GLU A 49 18.58 -25.73 9.27
CA GLU A 49 19.11 -26.75 8.36
C GLU A 49 18.28 -26.86 7.07
N GLN A 50 16.95 -26.79 7.19
CA GLN A 50 16.04 -26.91 6.04
C GLN A 50 16.21 -25.74 5.04
N ILE A 51 16.48 -24.54 5.55
CA ILE A 51 16.63 -23.34 4.72
C ILE A 51 18.06 -23.17 4.17
N SER A 52 19.10 -23.60 4.89
CA SER A 52 20.51 -23.26 4.54
C SER A 52 21.35 -24.44 4.05
N ASN A 53 20.84 -25.67 4.08
CA ASN A 53 21.60 -26.86 3.69
C ASN A 53 20.99 -27.54 2.45
N TYR A 54 21.00 -26.82 1.32
CA TYR A 54 20.49 -27.32 0.03
C TYR A 54 21.48 -27.08 -1.12
N ASN A 55 21.30 -27.85 -2.20
CA ASN A 55 22.12 -27.75 -3.40
C ASN A 55 21.56 -26.67 -4.33
N TRP A 56 22.39 -25.67 -4.66
CA TRP A 56 22.21 -24.65 -5.69
C TRP A 56 22.93 -25.08 -6.97
N GLN A 57 22.63 -24.45 -8.11
CA GLN A 57 23.36 -24.68 -9.38
C GLN A 57 24.89 -24.53 -9.29
N CYS A 58 25.38 -23.78 -8.30
CA CYS A 58 26.77 -23.38 -8.10
C CYS A 58 27.37 -24.02 -6.84
N GLY A 59 26.72 -25.03 -6.26
CA GLY A 59 27.17 -25.72 -5.05
C GLY A 59 26.22 -25.52 -3.86
N ARG A 60 26.70 -25.72 -2.62
CA ARG A 60 25.83 -25.54 -1.44
C ARG A 60 25.53 -24.07 -1.19
N ALA A 61 24.25 -23.70 -1.20
CA ALA A 61 23.81 -22.35 -0.84
C ALA A 61 23.61 -22.24 0.67
N ARG A 62 24.35 -21.32 1.29
CA ARG A 62 24.26 -21.04 2.74
C ARG A 62 23.29 -19.91 3.08
N LEU A 63 22.93 -19.10 2.09
CA LEU A 63 21.99 -18.00 2.24
C LEU A 63 20.66 -18.42 1.60
N PRO A 64 19.58 -18.58 2.39
CA PRO A 64 18.26 -18.85 1.83
C PRO A 64 17.67 -17.61 1.14
N SER A 65 16.93 -17.83 0.05
CA SER A 65 16.05 -16.81 -0.52
C SER A 65 14.82 -16.60 0.39
N LEU A 66 14.18 -15.44 0.27
CA LEU A 66 12.94 -15.18 0.99
C LEU A 66 11.82 -16.15 0.56
N SER A 67 11.74 -16.46 -0.74
CA SER A 67 10.78 -17.43 -1.31
C SER A 67 10.90 -18.83 -0.69
N ARG A 68 12.11 -19.28 -0.36
CA ARG A 68 12.38 -20.54 0.33
C ARG A 68 11.88 -20.51 1.76
N ILE A 69 12.15 -19.43 2.47
CA ILE A 69 11.74 -19.23 3.86
C ILE A 69 10.21 -19.24 3.98
N ILE A 70 9.50 -18.45 3.17
CA ILE A 70 8.03 -18.37 3.20
C ILE A 70 7.37 -19.63 2.61
N ASN A 71 8.14 -20.60 2.12
CA ASN A 71 7.60 -21.89 1.72
C ASN A 71 7.28 -22.77 2.95
N LEU A 72 7.89 -22.49 4.11
CA LEU A 72 7.60 -23.15 5.39
C LEU A 72 6.28 -22.65 5.98
N PRO A 73 5.47 -23.49 6.65
CA PRO A 73 4.07 -23.17 6.97
C PRO A 73 3.90 -22.01 7.97
N VAL A 74 4.75 -21.92 9.01
CA VAL A 74 4.65 -20.87 10.02
C VAL A 74 5.09 -19.52 9.45
N GLU A 75 6.21 -19.53 8.75
CA GLU A 75 6.80 -18.39 8.05
C GLU A 75 5.86 -17.86 6.97
N ARG A 76 5.21 -18.76 6.22
CA ARG A 76 4.17 -18.44 5.23
C ARG A 76 3.00 -17.72 5.87
N LEU A 77 2.52 -18.21 7.02
CA LEU A 77 1.37 -17.60 7.71
C LEU A 77 1.70 -16.17 8.16
N LEU A 78 2.88 -15.97 8.77
CA LEU A 78 3.36 -14.65 9.18
C LEU A 78 3.46 -13.70 7.98
N TRP A 79 4.06 -14.18 6.89
CA TRP A 79 4.18 -13.43 5.64
C TRP A 79 2.81 -13.06 5.06
N GLN A 80 1.94 -14.03 4.81
CA GLN A 80 0.64 -13.83 4.18
C GLN A 80 -0.25 -12.88 4.98
N PHE A 81 -0.29 -12.99 6.30
CA PHE A 81 -1.07 -12.10 7.15
C PHE A 81 -0.62 -10.64 7.01
N LEU A 82 0.69 -10.39 6.98
CA LEU A 82 1.22 -9.03 6.86
C LEU A 82 1.09 -8.48 5.43
N VAL A 83 1.24 -9.33 4.42
CA VAL A 83 0.96 -8.97 3.01
C VAL A 83 -0.53 -8.65 2.80
N LEU A 84 -1.44 -9.31 3.53
CA LEU A 84 -2.87 -9.00 3.51
C LEU A 84 -3.16 -7.60 4.05
N ILE A 85 -2.45 -7.13 5.08
CA ILE A 85 -2.58 -5.76 5.60
C ILE A 85 -1.99 -4.74 4.61
N HIS A 86 -0.84 -5.08 4.03
CA HIS A 86 -0.13 -4.26 3.05
C HIS A 86 -0.95 -3.97 1.80
N THR A 87 -1.53 -5.01 1.20
CA THR A 87 -2.08 -4.96 -0.17
C THR A 87 -3.18 -3.89 -0.33
N PRO A 88 -4.20 -3.79 0.54
CA PRO A 88 -5.22 -2.75 0.43
C PRO A 88 -4.66 -1.34 0.65
N ALA A 89 -3.77 -1.16 1.63
CA ALA A 89 -3.15 0.13 1.90
C ALA A 89 -2.31 0.60 0.69
N ARG A 90 -1.58 -0.33 0.07
CA ARG A 90 -0.80 -0.09 -1.14
C ARG A 90 -1.67 0.30 -2.32
N ILE A 91 -2.80 -0.38 -2.52
CA ILE A 91 -3.78 -0.04 -3.55
C ILE A 91 -4.27 1.41 -3.36
N VAL A 92 -4.67 1.78 -2.14
CA VAL A 92 -5.13 3.15 -1.84
C VAL A 92 -4.03 4.18 -2.12
N GLU A 93 -2.78 3.90 -1.74
CA GLU A 93 -1.62 4.77 -2.00
C GLU A 93 -1.38 4.97 -3.50
N LEU A 94 -1.30 3.87 -4.28
CA LEU A 94 -1.04 3.90 -5.72
C LEU A 94 -2.12 4.68 -6.47
N PHE A 95 -3.39 4.39 -6.19
CA PHE A 95 -4.50 5.07 -6.85
C PHE A 95 -4.63 6.54 -6.43
N THR A 96 -4.35 6.86 -5.16
CA THR A 96 -4.33 8.26 -4.69
C THR A 96 -3.22 9.04 -5.39
N GLY A 97 -2.00 8.50 -5.43
CA GLY A 97 -0.87 9.12 -6.11
C GLY A 97 -1.09 9.26 -7.62
N PHE A 98 -1.74 8.27 -8.25
CA PHE A 98 -1.97 8.28 -9.69
C PHE A 98 -3.11 9.21 -10.11
N TYR A 99 -4.32 9.03 -9.58
CA TYR A 99 -5.51 9.78 -10.02
C TYR A 99 -5.55 11.21 -9.49
N ARG A 100 -5.04 11.47 -8.28
CA ARG A 100 -5.06 12.82 -7.69
C ARG A 100 -3.80 13.62 -8.00
N TYR A 101 -2.88 13.08 -8.79
CA TYR A 101 -1.59 13.72 -9.07
C TYR A 101 -1.72 15.18 -9.50
N GLY A 102 -2.60 15.51 -10.44
CA GLY A 102 -2.76 16.88 -10.93
C GLY A 102 -3.09 17.88 -9.81
N ARG A 103 -3.80 17.44 -8.76
CA ARG A 103 -4.12 18.25 -7.57
C ARG A 103 -2.99 18.28 -6.54
N LEU A 104 -2.13 17.25 -6.54
CA LEU A 104 -1.02 17.10 -5.58
C LEU A 104 0.29 17.70 -6.09
N MET A 105 0.43 17.85 -7.40
CA MET A 105 1.63 18.35 -8.05
C MET A 105 1.96 19.76 -7.57
N ASN A 106 3.20 19.98 -7.15
CA ASN A 106 3.67 21.32 -6.82
C ASN A 106 3.81 22.16 -8.10
N VAL A 107 3.15 23.32 -8.12
CA VAL A 107 3.18 24.26 -9.26
C VAL A 107 4.60 24.75 -9.55
N ASN A 108 5.44 24.82 -8.51
CA ASN A 108 6.81 25.36 -8.55
C ASN A 108 7.86 24.33 -9.01
N TYR A 109 7.47 23.13 -9.46
CA TYR A 109 8.45 22.17 -9.96
C TYR A 109 9.11 22.66 -11.26
N ARG A 110 10.45 22.72 -11.26
CA ARG A 110 11.29 23.07 -12.42
C ARG A 110 11.17 22.04 -13.57
N HIS A 111 11.01 20.75 -13.24
CA HIS A 111 10.99 19.66 -14.20
C HIS A 111 9.67 18.90 -14.21
N LYS A 112 8.58 19.58 -14.60
CA LYS A 112 7.21 19.03 -14.59
C LYS A 112 7.08 17.68 -15.32
N ARG A 113 7.65 17.57 -16.53
CA ARG A 113 7.62 16.34 -17.34
C ARG A 113 8.31 15.14 -16.65
N PHE A 114 9.39 15.40 -15.90
CA PHE A 114 10.11 14.34 -15.18
C PHE A 114 9.24 13.75 -14.07
N TYR A 115 8.59 14.58 -13.27
CA TYR A 115 7.69 14.10 -12.21
C TYR A 115 6.45 13.41 -12.77
N GLU A 116 5.92 13.90 -13.90
CA GLU A 116 4.82 13.26 -14.60
C GLU A 116 5.21 11.85 -15.08
N PHE A 117 6.40 11.70 -15.68
CA PHE A 117 6.94 10.40 -16.09
C PHE A 117 7.23 9.49 -14.88
N ALA A 118 7.87 10.01 -13.83
CA ALA A 118 8.20 9.27 -12.62
C ALA A 118 6.93 8.72 -11.94
N ARG A 119 5.80 9.41 -12.02
CA ARG A 119 4.50 8.90 -11.54
C ARG A 119 4.07 7.62 -12.26
N TYR A 120 4.21 7.56 -13.58
CA TYR A 120 3.85 6.35 -14.33
C TYR A 120 4.77 5.20 -13.94
N ILE A 121 6.08 5.43 -13.86
CA ILE A 121 7.03 4.42 -13.37
C ILE A 121 6.61 3.93 -11.99
N TYR A 122 6.35 4.85 -11.06
CA TYR A 122 5.93 4.53 -9.70
C TYR A 122 4.68 3.65 -9.67
N PHE A 123 3.65 4.03 -10.44
CA PHE A 123 2.39 3.29 -10.48
C PHE A 123 2.55 1.87 -11.04
N TYR A 124 3.28 1.72 -12.16
CA TYR A 124 3.51 0.41 -12.78
C TYR A 124 4.48 -0.46 -11.98
N ALA A 125 5.54 0.13 -11.40
CA ALA A 125 6.45 -0.57 -10.51
C ALA A 125 5.72 -1.07 -9.25
N GLY A 126 4.89 -0.24 -8.62
CA GLY A 126 4.09 -0.64 -7.46
C GLY A 126 3.02 -1.69 -7.80
N SER A 127 2.41 -1.61 -8.99
CA SER A 127 1.46 -2.64 -9.46
C SER A 127 2.17 -3.98 -9.71
N THR A 128 3.37 -3.92 -10.26
CA THR A 128 4.25 -5.09 -10.49
C THR A 128 4.72 -5.69 -9.16
N GLU A 129 5.06 -4.87 -8.18
CA GLU A 129 5.35 -5.28 -6.80
C GLU A 129 4.17 -6.04 -6.19
N LEU A 130 2.95 -5.48 -6.24
CA LEU A 130 1.77 -6.17 -5.73
C LEU A 130 1.54 -7.53 -6.42
N PHE A 131 1.70 -7.59 -7.74
CA PHE A 131 1.59 -8.83 -8.50
C PHE A 131 2.62 -9.88 -8.04
N PHE A 132 3.89 -9.48 -7.88
CA PHE A 132 4.95 -10.38 -7.40
C PHE A 132 4.73 -10.81 -5.94
N MET A 133 4.29 -9.91 -5.07
CA MET A 133 3.98 -10.22 -3.66
C MET A 133 2.84 -11.24 -3.53
N ILE A 134 1.81 -11.12 -4.36
CA ILE A 134 0.74 -12.12 -4.46
C ILE A 134 1.30 -13.44 -5.02
N GLY A 135 2.09 -13.39 -6.09
CA GLY A 135 2.74 -14.56 -6.69
C GLY A 135 3.59 -15.34 -5.69
N LEU A 136 4.42 -14.65 -4.91
CA LEU A 136 5.23 -15.20 -3.82
C LEU A 136 4.37 -15.87 -2.75
N SER A 137 3.28 -15.21 -2.36
CA SER A 137 2.38 -15.69 -1.31
C SER A 137 1.62 -16.95 -1.71
N LEU A 138 1.33 -17.12 -3.01
CA LEU A 138 0.54 -18.24 -3.54
C LEU A 138 1.40 -19.41 -4.04
N LEU A 139 2.48 -19.12 -4.78
CA LEU A 139 3.24 -20.13 -5.49
C LEU A 139 4.35 -20.75 -4.66
N GLY A 140 4.94 -19.99 -3.71
CA GLY A 140 6.13 -20.40 -2.97
C GLY A 140 7.32 -20.77 -3.88
N GLU A 141 8.40 -21.25 -3.28
CA GLU A 141 9.48 -21.92 -4.03
C GLU A 141 8.96 -23.26 -4.58
N ARG A 142 9.02 -23.44 -5.91
CA ARG A 142 9.06 -24.77 -6.55
C ARG A 142 10.48 -24.94 -7.11
N GLU A 143 11.07 -26.11 -6.99
CA GLU A 143 12.48 -26.42 -7.27
C GLU A 143 12.92 -26.30 -8.76
N ASN A 144 12.53 -25.24 -9.47
CA ASN A 144 12.90 -25.02 -10.87
C ASN A 144 13.84 -23.82 -11.04
N ILE A 145 14.79 -23.96 -11.96
CA ILE A 145 15.91 -23.05 -12.22
C ILE A 145 15.62 -21.54 -12.37
N PRO A 146 14.49 -21.03 -12.90
CA PRO A 146 14.34 -19.58 -13.11
C PRO A 146 14.25 -18.73 -11.82
N TYR A 147 14.29 -19.32 -10.62
CA TYR A 147 14.20 -18.56 -9.37
C TYR A 147 15.48 -17.79 -8.98
N GLU A 148 16.65 -18.10 -9.54
CA GLU A 148 17.90 -17.39 -9.17
C GLU A 148 17.91 -15.92 -9.65
N VAL A 149 17.50 -15.71 -10.91
CA VAL A 149 17.29 -14.37 -11.47
C VAL A 149 16.17 -13.66 -10.71
N PHE A 150 15.13 -14.42 -10.34
CA PHE A 150 14.01 -13.89 -9.57
C PHE A 150 14.45 -13.32 -8.21
N ALA A 151 15.34 -13.98 -7.46
CA ALA A 151 15.82 -13.50 -6.17
C ALA A 151 16.63 -12.20 -6.26
N ILE A 152 17.50 -12.06 -7.27
CA ILE A 152 18.23 -10.81 -7.51
C ILE A 152 17.27 -9.69 -7.93
N CYS A 153 16.34 -10.00 -8.83
CA CYS A 153 15.28 -9.07 -9.24
C CYS A 153 14.39 -8.67 -8.06
N GLU A 154 14.11 -9.56 -7.12
CA GLU A 154 13.40 -9.27 -5.87
C GLU A 154 14.17 -8.25 -5.04
N TYR A 155 15.46 -8.46 -4.76
CA TYR A 155 16.23 -7.52 -3.94
C TYR A 155 16.32 -6.13 -4.57
N ILE A 156 16.57 -6.07 -5.88
CA ILE A 156 16.60 -4.80 -6.62
C ILE A 156 15.20 -4.17 -6.62
N GLY A 157 14.17 -4.95 -6.89
CA GLY A 157 12.78 -4.52 -6.90
C GLY A 157 12.35 -3.94 -5.56
N VAL A 158 12.68 -4.61 -4.46
CA VAL A 158 12.44 -4.15 -3.08
C VAL A 158 13.17 -2.83 -2.83
N PHE A 159 14.46 -2.72 -3.15
CA PHE A 159 15.22 -1.50 -2.92
C PHE A 159 14.67 -0.30 -3.71
N LEU A 160 14.42 -0.49 -5.00
CA LEU A 160 13.83 0.54 -5.86
C LEU A 160 12.45 0.93 -5.33
N ASN A 161 11.62 -0.04 -4.95
CA ASN A 161 10.30 0.24 -4.41
C ASN A 161 10.40 1.04 -3.10
N ILE A 162 11.28 0.69 -2.16
CA ILE A 162 11.53 1.47 -0.93
C ILE A 162 11.90 2.92 -1.25
N ALA A 163 12.82 3.14 -2.19
CA ALA A 163 13.24 4.49 -2.59
C ALA A 163 12.06 5.29 -3.17
N TYR A 164 11.29 4.66 -4.04
CA TYR A 164 10.09 5.24 -4.66
C TYR A 164 8.99 5.53 -3.65
N HIS A 165 8.76 4.64 -2.68
CA HIS A 165 7.86 4.83 -1.54
C HIS A 165 8.25 6.04 -0.72
N GLY A 166 9.54 6.18 -0.38
CA GLY A 166 10.06 7.35 0.32
C GLY A 166 9.70 8.64 -0.43
N CYS A 167 9.97 8.69 -1.74
CA CYS A 167 9.61 9.85 -2.57
C CYS A 167 8.10 10.15 -2.54
N ALA A 168 7.24 9.13 -2.69
CA ALA A 168 5.79 9.29 -2.66
C ALA A 168 5.28 9.78 -1.29
N PHE A 169 5.85 9.26 -0.20
CA PHE A 169 5.52 9.71 1.16
C PHE A 169 5.80 11.21 1.33
N TYR A 170 7.00 11.66 0.96
CA TYR A 170 7.35 13.09 1.05
C TYR A 170 6.44 13.97 0.19
N ASP A 171 5.95 13.47 -0.94
CA ASP A 171 5.07 14.22 -1.83
C ASP A 171 3.64 14.35 -1.27
N ILE A 172 3.08 13.30 -0.66
CA ILE A 172 1.65 13.22 -0.33
C ILE A 172 1.35 13.59 1.14
N ARG A 173 2.31 13.45 2.07
CA ARG A 173 2.09 13.48 3.54
C ARG A 173 1.31 14.68 4.10
N TYR A 174 1.42 15.85 3.49
CA TYR A 174 0.72 17.07 3.94
C TYR A 174 -0.39 17.54 2.99
N LYS A 175 -0.64 16.81 1.89
CA LYS A 175 -1.53 17.24 0.82
C LYS A 175 -2.85 16.47 0.75
N VAL A 176 -2.92 15.32 1.41
CA VAL A 176 -4.09 14.42 1.37
C VAL A 176 -4.57 14.10 2.77
N ILE A 177 -5.87 13.87 2.90
CA ILE A 177 -6.48 13.16 4.01
C ILE A 177 -7.41 12.12 3.39
N VAL A 178 -7.38 10.88 3.89
CA VAL A 178 -8.34 9.85 3.50
C VAL A 178 -9.46 9.88 4.54
N SER A 179 -10.68 10.22 4.14
CA SER A 179 -11.84 10.21 5.03
C SER A 179 -13.02 9.56 4.36
N VAL A 180 -13.73 8.69 5.07
CA VAL A 180 -15.05 8.21 4.65
C VAL A 180 -16.10 8.88 5.52
N ARG A 181 -17.14 9.38 4.85
CA ARG A 181 -18.20 10.17 5.47
C ARG A 181 -19.55 9.59 5.08
N LEU A 182 -20.43 9.45 6.06
CA LEU A 182 -21.84 9.16 5.84
C LEU A 182 -22.57 10.48 5.61
N VAL A 183 -23.29 10.59 4.50
CA VAL A 183 -24.09 11.77 4.16
C VAL A 183 -25.56 11.38 4.26
N GLU A 184 -26.26 11.98 5.21
CA GLU A 184 -27.69 11.77 5.44
C GLU A 184 -28.46 13.03 5.03
N ALA A 185 -29.55 12.88 4.28
CA ALA A 185 -30.41 14.00 3.95
C ALA A 185 -31.33 14.31 5.15
N ALA A 186 -31.15 15.46 5.80
CA ALA A 186 -32.06 15.94 6.83
C ALA A 186 -32.99 17.01 6.23
N GLN A 187 -34.29 16.74 6.22
CA GLN A 187 -35.29 17.76 5.90
C GLN A 187 -35.61 18.54 7.19
N PHE A 188 -35.22 19.80 7.25
CA PHE A 188 -35.74 20.73 8.26
C PHE A 188 -36.72 21.67 7.57
N SER A 189 -37.97 21.66 8.03
CA SER A 189 -38.94 22.72 7.73
C SER A 189 -38.57 23.92 8.61
N GLU A 190 -38.04 25.00 8.04
CA GLU A 190 -37.90 26.27 8.75
C GLU A 190 -39.30 26.85 9.03
N ASN A 191 -39.88 26.48 10.18
CA ASN A 191 -41.00 27.22 10.73
C ASN A 191 -40.42 28.24 11.72
N TYR A 192 -39.72 29.25 11.21
CA TYR A 192 -39.29 30.38 12.03
C TYR A 192 -40.48 31.35 12.20
N PRO A 193 -41.03 31.54 13.41
CA PRO A 193 -41.94 32.65 13.62
C PRO A 193 -41.13 33.94 13.43
N ARG A 194 -41.47 34.70 12.38
CA ARG A 194 -41.00 36.07 12.22
C ARG A 194 -41.34 36.80 13.51
N ARG A 195 -40.31 37.06 14.32
CA ARG A 195 -40.42 37.97 15.47
C ARG A 195 -40.57 39.35 14.85
N ILE A 196 -41.82 39.78 14.64
CA ILE A 196 -42.13 41.15 14.24
C ILE A 196 -41.69 42.02 15.43
N ILE A 197 -40.70 42.87 15.15
CA ILE A 197 -40.15 43.88 16.05
C ILE A 197 -41.24 44.89 16.38
#